data_AF-A0A2G1YQI6-F1
#
_entry.id   AF-A0A2G1YQI6-F1
#
_cell.length_a   1.000
_cell.length_b   1.000
_cell.length_c   1.000
_cell.angle_alpha   90.00
_cell.angle_beta   90.00
_cell.angle_gamma   90.00
#
_symmetry.space_group_name_H-M   'P 1'
#
loop_
_entity.id
_entity.type
_entity.pdbx_description
1 polymer ?
#
loop_
_entity_poly.entity_id
_entity_poly.type
_entity_poly.pdbx_seq_one_letter_code
_entity_poly.pdbx_strand_id
1 'polypeptide(L)' 'MAKRKAVRKKVVKKNIARGIVHIAASFNNTLVTITDEMGNMIAWS' A
#
# COMPACT_ATOMS: atom_id res chain seq x y z
N MET A 1 -4.77 -7.52 -36.67
CA MET A 1 -4.74 -6.46 -35.63
C MET A 1 -3.95 -6.96 -34.43
N ALA A 2 -2.77 -6.39 -34.16
CA ALA A 2 -1.90 -6.86 -33.08
C ALA A 2 -2.47 -6.44 -31.70
N LYS A 3 -2.80 -7.40 -30.84
CA LYS A 3 -3.21 -7.15 -29.45
C LYS A 3 -2.05 -6.50 -28.68
N ARG A 4 -2.22 -5.26 -28.23
CA ARG A 4 -1.30 -4.59 -27.31
C ARG A 4 -1.23 -5.38 -26.01
N LYS A 5 -0.07 -5.96 -25.71
CA LYS A 5 0.24 -6.57 -24.40
C LYS A 5 0.28 -5.43 -23.38
N ALA A 6 -0.70 -5.39 -22.48
CA ALA A 6 -0.67 -4.44 -21.36
C ALA A 6 0.56 -4.74 -20.51
N VAL A 7 1.56 -3.86 -20.55
CA VAL A 7 2.76 -3.97 -19.72
C VAL A 7 2.31 -3.65 -18.29
N ARG A 8 2.01 -4.71 -17.51
CA ARG A 8 1.77 -4.57 -16.07
C ARG A 8 3.04 -3.98 -15.46
N LYS A 9 2.93 -2.74 -14.96
CA LYS A 9 4.01 -2.06 -14.25
C LYS A 9 4.49 -3.00 -13.15
N LYS A 10 5.76 -3.39 -13.19
CA LYS A 10 6.35 -4.31 -12.23
C LYS A 10 6.24 -3.64 -10.87
N VAL A 11 5.33 -4.12 -10.02
CA VAL A 11 5.22 -3.66 -8.64
C VAL A 11 6.54 -4.05 -8.00
N VAL A 12 7.39 -3.05 -7.77
CA VAL A 12 8.65 -3.25 -7.06
C VAL A 12 8.24 -3.71 -5.66
N LYS A 13 8.40 -4.99 -5.39
CA LYS A 13 8.25 -5.54 -4.05
C LYS A 13 9.42 -4.99 -3.23
N LYS A 14 9.25 -3.79 -2.67
CA LYS A 14 10.13 -3.34 -1.59
C LYS A 14 9.89 -4.31 -0.44
N ASN A 15 10.91 -5.08 -0.10
CA ASN A 15 10.84 -6.04 0.99
C ASN A 15 11.02 -5.26 2.30
N ILE A 16 9.93 -4.68 2.78
CA ILE A 16 9.92 -3.86 4.00
C ILE A 16 9.74 -4.84 5.16
N ALA A 17 10.81 -5.08 5.93
CA ALA A 17 10.82 -6.06 7.01
C ALA A 17 10.13 -5.56 8.28
N ARG A 18 10.07 -4.24 8.46
CA ARG A 18 9.48 -3.55 9.62
C ARG A 18 8.78 -2.29 9.13
N GLY A 19 7.67 -1.95 9.76
CA GLY A 19 6.86 -0.80 9.42
C GLY A 19 5.95 -0.42 10.57
N ILE A 20 5.18 0.65 10.37
CA ILE A 20 4.28 1.21 11.36
C ILE A 20 2.84 1.03 10.88
N VAL A 21 1.96 0.62 11.79
CA VAL A 21 0.52 0.53 11.52
C VAL A 21 -0.17 1.66 12.26
N HIS A 22 -0.86 2.50 11.50
CA HIS A 22 -1.70 3.57 12.03
C HIS A 22 -3.16 3.12 11.98
N ILE A 23 -3.84 3.16 13.12
CA ILE A 23 -5.25 2.82 13.23
C ILE A 23 -5.97 4.09 13.68
N ALA A 24 -6.77 4.65 12.78
CA ALA A 24 -7.65 5.77 13.07
C ALA A 24 -9.09 5.24 13.19
N ALA A 25 -9.55 5.04 14.42
CA ALA A 25 -10.91 4.63 14.71
C ALA A 25 -11.75 5.86 15.08
N SER A 26 -12.83 6.09 14.34
CA SER A 26 -13.90 7.02 14.71
C SER A 26 -15.17 6.22 15.04
N PHE A 27 -16.25 6.94 15.38
CA PHE A 27 -17.53 6.31 15.70
C PHE A 27 -18.12 5.46 14.56
N ASN A 28 -17.83 5.80 13.30
CA ASN A 28 -18.47 5.19 12.14
C ASN A 28 -17.50 4.54 11.15
N ASN A 29 -16.20 4.68 11.34
CA ASN A 29 -15.21 4.02 10.50
C ASN A 29 -13.92 3.72 11.26
N THR A 30 -13.21 2.69 10.80
CA THR A 30 -11.84 2.42 11.21
C THR A 30 -11.00 2.42 9.95
N LEU A 31 -10.07 3.37 9.85
CA LEU A 31 -9.09 3.43 8.79
C LEU A 31 -7.80 2.81 9.30
N VAL A 32 -7.32 1.79 8.60
CA VAL A 32 -6.04 1.14 8.88
C VAL A 32 -5.07 1.47 7.78
N THR A 33 -3.99 2.17 8.12
CA THR A 33 -2.94 2.57 7.19
C THR A 33 -1.63 1.92 7.58
N ILE A 34 -0.97 1.28 6.62
CA ILE A 34 0.34 0.65 6.81
C ILE A 34 1.39 1.51 6.13
N THR A 35 2.40 1.93 6.89
CA THR A 35 3.50 2.77 6.44
C THR A 35 4.85 2.10 6.68
N ASP A 36 5.84 2.50 5.91
CA ASP A 36 7.26 2.24 6.20
C ASP A 36 7.75 3.12 7.37
N GLU A 37 8.91 2.83 7.93
CA GLU A 37 9.52 3.61 9.03
C GLU A 37 9.75 5.09 8.64
N MET A 38 9.88 5.38 7.35
CA MET A 38 9.99 6.74 6.79
C MET A 38 8.64 7.43 6.57
N GLY A 39 7.51 6.79 6.91
CA GLY A 39 6.16 7.33 6.71
C GLY A 39 5.59 7.16 5.30
N ASN A 40 6.26 6.39 4.43
CA ASN A 40 5.75 6.11 3.10
C ASN A 40 4.57 5.13 3.17
N MET A 41 3.40 5.51 2.64
CA MET A 41 2.20 4.66 2.65
C MET A 41 2.35 3.47 1.70
N ILE A 42 2.12 2.27 2.22
CA ILE A 42 2.20 1.01 1.48
C ILE A 42 0.79 0.55 1.09
N ALA A 43 -0.15 0.58 2.04
CA ALA A 43 -1.53 0.14 1.85
C ALA A 43 -2.46 0.80 2.88
N TRP A 44 -3.76 0.84 2.57
CA TRP A 44 -4.81 1.31 3.47
C TRP A 44 -6.11 0.52 3.25
N SER A 45 -6.95 0.43 4.28
CA SER A 45 -8.32 -0.12 4.22
C SER A 45 -9.23 0.52 5.27
#